data_AF-A0A3B9AFT2-F1
#
_entry.id   AF-A0A3B9AFT2-F1
#
_cell.length_a   1.000
_cell.length_b   1.000
_cell.length_c   1.000
_cell.angle_alpha   90.00
_cell.angle_beta   90.00
_cell.angle_gamma   90.00
#
_symmetry.space_group_name_H-M   'P 1'
#
loop_
_entity.id
_entity.type
_entity.pdbx_description
1 polymer ?
#
loop_
_entity_poly.entity_id
_entity_poly.type
_entity_poly.pdbx_seq_one_letter_code
_entity_poly.pdbx_strand_id
1 'polypeptide(L)'
;MTELVHNKNKTHLDSTGRISAAFAIRTVLFLSLFGLLVVANLLPGSTGLFWASAYAAENSDTGSKYGTARTKKRHAVGQQCGKKLEQIQVELEGERWSQARSLLKASLDSACKSSYEKSQVWNFLAYTYYSMDNLKEAINSYKKVIAEPETDERLKTSVYYSIAQLYFAVEDYKNAARFLETWMKESAIVGADGKVLLAQAYYQLNRKTEALKFVNEAIDEWQKKGNTPKENWWGLQRVLYYD
;
A
#
# COMPACT_ATOMS: atom_id res chain seq x y z
N MET A 1 -3.02 33.00 35.57
CA MET A 1 -2.00 34.02 35.27
C MET A 1 -0.65 33.32 35.35
N THR A 2 0.20 33.11 34.34
CA THR A 2 0.21 33.23 32.88
C THR A 2 1.43 32.37 32.44
N GLU A 3 1.35 31.80 31.23
CA GLU A 3 2.36 31.12 30.40
C GLU A 3 3.87 31.23 30.75
N LEU A 4 4.67 30.19 30.45
CA LEU A 4 5.42 30.11 29.18
C LEU A 4 6.20 28.80 29.00
N VAL A 5 6.06 28.29 27.78
CA VAL A 5 6.67 27.11 27.18
C VAL A 5 8.16 27.32 26.95
N HIS A 6 9.00 26.32 27.26
CA HIS A 6 10.24 26.14 26.51
C HIS A 6 10.67 24.68 26.34
N ASN A 7 10.56 24.26 25.07
CA ASN A 7 11.11 23.10 24.41
C ASN A 7 12.63 22.95 24.62
N LYS A 8 13.11 21.75 24.96
CA LYS A 8 14.51 21.33 24.72
C LYS A 8 14.58 19.86 24.30
N ASN A 9 14.43 19.63 22.99
CA ASN A 9 15.16 18.58 22.29
C ASN A 9 16.66 18.73 22.59
N LYS A 10 17.25 17.77 23.31
CA LYS A 10 18.71 17.70 23.50
C LYS A 10 19.29 16.66 22.55
N THR A 11 19.82 17.14 21.44
CA THR A 11 20.80 16.44 20.59
C THR A 11 22.09 16.23 21.39
N HIS A 12 22.53 14.97 21.49
CA HIS A 12 23.80 14.62 22.13
C HIS A 12 24.93 14.79 21.09
N LEU A 13 25.70 15.87 21.21
CA LEU A 13 26.88 16.17 20.38
C LEU A 13 28.14 15.83 21.20
N ASP A 14 29.07 15.06 20.61
CA ASP A 14 30.41 14.86 21.17
C ASP A 14 31.34 16.04 20.81
N SER A 15 32.29 16.29 21.70
CA SER A 15 33.24 17.40 21.86
C SER A 15 34.14 17.78 20.68
N THR A 16 33.96 17.18 19.49
CA THR A 16 34.77 17.48 18.30
C THR A 16 33.96 17.91 17.07
N GLY A 17 32.64 18.16 17.22
CA GLY A 17 31.84 18.83 16.19
C GLY A 17 31.75 18.09 14.84
N ARG A 18 32.08 16.80 14.81
CA ARG A 18 31.99 15.94 13.64
C ARG A 18 30.93 14.86 13.87
N ILE A 19 29.94 14.80 12.98
CA ILE A 19 28.95 13.73 12.95
C ILE A 19 29.70 12.43 12.64
N SER A 20 29.67 11.49 13.57
CA SER A 20 30.34 10.20 13.40
C SER A 20 29.75 9.45 12.20
N ALA A 21 30.59 9.14 11.21
CA ALA A 21 30.20 8.55 9.91
C ALA A 21 29.53 7.17 10.02
N ALA A 22 29.48 6.57 11.21
CA ALA A 22 28.81 5.30 11.47
C ALA A 22 27.27 5.39 11.56
N PHE A 23 26.68 6.59 11.65
CA PHE A 23 25.22 6.76 11.70
C PHE A 23 24.58 7.05 10.33
N ALA A 24 25.38 7.43 9.33
CA ALA A 24 24.89 7.83 8.01
C ALA A 24 24.56 6.67 7.05
N ILE A 25 24.92 5.42 7.41
CA ILE A 25 24.78 4.26 6.51
C ILE A 25 23.49 3.46 6.76
N ARG A 26 22.78 3.68 7.89
CA ARG A 26 21.51 2.99 8.17
C ARG A 26 20.25 3.77 7.76
N THR A 27 20.35 5.06 7.44
CA THR A 27 19.19 5.89 7.08
C THR A 27 18.92 5.93 5.57
N VAL A 28 19.85 5.44 4.73
CA VAL A 28 19.73 5.50 3.27
C VAL A 28 18.97 4.30 2.68
N LEU A 29 18.68 3.26 3.46
CA LEU A 29 17.94 2.06 3.01
C LEU A 29 16.45 2.02 3.40
N PHE A 30 15.93 3.05 4.08
CA PHE A 30 14.53 3.11 4.55
C PHE A 30 13.61 4.03 3.73
N LEU A 31 14.11 4.67 2.67
CA LEU A 31 13.34 5.67 1.89
C LEU A 31 12.95 5.22 0.47
N SER A 32 13.25 3.98 0.05
CA SER A 32 13.08 3.57 -1.36
C SER A 32 12.06 2.47 -1.63
N LEU A 33 11.18 2.10 -0.69
CA LEU A 33 10.12 1.11 -0.95
C LEU A 33 8.67 1.63 -0.83
N PHE A 34 8.47 2.87 -0.39
CA PHE A 34 7.15 3.53 -0.45
C PHE A 34 7.22 5.03 -0.79
N GLY A 35 8.42 5.55 -1.05
CA GLY A 35 8.66 6.97 -1.36
C GLY A 35 8.54 7.31 -2.85
N LEU A 36 7.43 6.94 -3.51
CA LEU A 36 7.00 7.56 -4.78
C LEU A 36 5.58 7.12 -5.17
N LEU A 37 4.62 7.47 -4.31
CA LEU A 37 3.23 7.74 -4.72
C LEU A 37 2.72 8.96 -3.94
N VAL A 38 3.54 10.01 -3.86
CA VAL A 38 3.04 11.37 -3.64
C VAL A 38 2.69 11.92 -5.02
N VAL A 39 1.52 11.53 -5.54
CA VAL A 39 0.86 12.41 -6.50
C VAL A 39 0.24 13.52 -5.67
N ALA A 40 0.96 14.62 -5.59
CA ALA A 40 0.46 15.88 -5.06
C ALA A 40 -0.79 16.28 -5.87
N ASN A 41 -1.97 16.19 -5.25
CA ASN A 41 -3.12 16.97 -5.67
C ASN A 41 -3.10 18.26 -4.86
N LEU A 42 -2.71 19.34 -5.53
CA LEU A 42 -2.75 20.72 -5.07
C LEU A 42 -4.21 21.17 -4.88
N LEU A 43 -4.80 20.92 -3.71
CA LEU A 43 -5.97 21.62 -3.19
C LEU A 43 -5.81 21.77 -1.66
N PRO A 44 -6.04 22.95 -1.07
CA PRO A 44 -6.05 23.09 0.38
C PRO A 44 -7.27 22.34 0.94
N GLY A 45 -7.05 21.21 1.60
CA GLY A 45 -8.11 20.45 2.27
C GLY A 45 -8.08 18.92 2.09
N SER A 46 -7.12 18.36 1.36
CA SER A 46 -6.97 16.90 1.20
C SER A 46 -5.84 16.35 2.09
N THR A 47 -6.21 15.81 3.26
CA THR A 47 -5.37 14.86 4.01
C THR A 47 -5.32 13.54 3.25
N GLY A 48 -4.58 13.54 2.16
CA GLY A 48 -4.43 12.37 1.29
C GLY A 48 -3.38 11.42 1.83
N LEU A 49 -3.81 10.30 2.44
CA LEU A 49 -3.10 9.01 2.42
C LEU A 49 -4.14 7.88 2.61
N PHE A 50 -4.27 6.99 1.61
CA PHE A 50 -4.97 5.68 1.59
C PHE A 50 -6.50 5.55 1.40
N TRP A 51 -7.31 6.60 1.31
CA TRP A 51 -8.78 6.45 1.22
C TRP A 51 -9.44 6.60 -0.16
N ALA A 52 -8.68 6.90 -1.22
CA ALA A 52 -9.26 7.21 -2.55
C ALA A 52 -9.86 6.00 -3.31
N SER A 53 -9.92 4.81 -2.71
CA SER A 53 -10.46 3.64 -3.38
C SER A 53 -11.98 3.50 -3.20
N ALA A 54 -12.61 4.07 -2.17
CA ALA A 54 -14.04 3.83 -1.90
C ALA A 54 -15.01 4.95 -2.31
N TYR A 55 -14.53 6.17 -2.57
CA TYR A 55 -15.38 7.30 -2.97
C TYR A 55 -14.65 8.16 -4.00
N ALA A 56 -15.05 8.03 -5.28
CA ALA A 56 -14.99 9.03 -6.37
C ALA A 56 -14.73 8.36 -7.73
N ALA A 57 -15.81 8.15 -8.48
CA ALA A 57 -15.80 8.21 -9.94
C ALA A 57 -17.21 8.62 -10.39
N GLU A 58 -17.52 9.90 -10.16
CA GLU A 58 -18.60 10.61 -10.83
C GLU A 58 -17.92 11.54 -11.86
N ASN A 59 -18.20 11.25 -13.15
CA ASN A 59 -18.02 12.05 -14.37
C ASN A 59 -16.62 12.51 -14.83
N SER A 60 -16.09 11.80 -15.85
CA SER A 60 -15.75 12.42 -17.16
C SER A 60 -15.50 11.35 -18.25
N ASP A 61 -16.46 11.30 -19.17
CA ASP A 61 -16.56 10.83 -20.56
C ASP A 61 -15.51 9.98 -21.33
N THR A 62 -16.11 9.05 -22.10
CA THR A 62 -15.72 8.40 -23.37
C THR A 62 -14.62 7.33 -23.42
N GLY A 63 -15.05 6.08 -23.69
CA GLY A 63 -14.20 5.00 -24.21
C GLY A 63 -14.33 3.68 -23.42
N SER A 64 -15.36 2.90 -23.73
CA SER A 64 -15.63 1.58 -23.16
C SER A 64 -14.40 0.65 -23.14
N LYS A 65 -13.83 0.43 -21.95
CA LYS A 65 -12.97 -0.73 -21.62
C LYS A 65 -13.44 -1.50 -20.38
N TYR A 66 -14.65 -1.24 -19.91
CA TYR A 66 -15.26 -1.95 -18.78
C TYR A 66 -16.35 -2.91 -19.27
N GLY A 67 -16.00 -3.79 -20.20
CA GLY A 67 -16.85 -4.91 -20.57
C GLY A 67 -16.69 -6.03 -19.55
N THR A 68 -17.76 -6.36 -18.82
CA THR A 68 -17.94 -7.53 -17.93
C THR A 68 -17.40 -7.45 -16.48
N ALA A 69 -17.59 -6.33 -15.78
CA ALA A 69 -17.62 -6.40 -14.32
C ALA A 69 -18.94 -7.06 -13.88
N ARG A 70 -18.90 -8.21 -13.19
CA ARG A 70 -20.10 -8.87 -12.65
C ARG A 70 -20.73 -7.95 -11.61
N THR A 71 -21.91 -7.42 -11.89
CA THR A 71 -22.67 -6.55 -10.98
C THR A 71 -23.18 -7.36 -9.79
N LYS A 72 -22.34 -7.59 -8.78
CA LYS A 72 -22.78 -8.06 -7.45
C LYS A 72 -23.54 -6.92 -6.75
N LYS A 73 -24.53 -7.26 -5.93
CA LYS A 73 -25.21 -6.27 -5.05
C LYS A 73 -24.14 -5.55 -4.23
N ARG A 74 -24.13 -4.22 -4.27
CA ARG A 74 -23.21 -3.42 -3.44
C ARG A 74 -23.59 -3.63 -1.98
N HIS A 75 -22.71 -4.26 -1.22
CA HIS A 75 -22.82 -4.31 0.23
C HIS A 75 -22.49 -2.92 0.78
N ALA A 76 -23.24 -2.47 1.78
CA ALA A 76 -23.03 -1.18 2.42
C ALA A 76 -22.71 -1.40 3.90
N VAL A 77 -21.93 -0.48 4.47
CA VAL A 77 -21.65 -0.45 5.90
C VAL A 77 -22.91 -0.03 6.64
N GLY A 78 -23.37 -0.82 7.61
CA GLY A 78 -24.53 -0.48 8.42
C GLY A 78 -24.25 0.69 9.36
N GLN A 79 -25.31 1.39 9.81
CA GLN A 79 -25.19 2.59 10.64
C GLN A 79 -24.34 2.39 11.91
N GLN A 80 -24.47 1.23 12.56
CA GLN A 80 -23.72 0.92 13.78
C GLN A 80 -22.22 0.80 13.52
N CYS A 81 -21.83 0.04 12.49
CA CYS A 81 -20.43 -0.10 12.10
C CYS A 81 -19.87 1.23 11.58
N GLY A 82 -20.64 1.95 10.75
CA GLY A 82 -20.24 3.26 10.20
C GLY A 82 -19.88 4.27 11.29
N LYS A 83 -20.75 4.45 12.29
CA LYS A 83 -20.46 5.33 13.44
C LYS A 83 -19.19 4.94 14.19
N LYS A 84 -18.88 3.64 14.29
CA LYS A 84 -17.65 3.17 14.93
C LYS A 84 -16.42 3.47 14.08
N LEU A 85 -16.51 3.25 12.77
CA LEU A 85 -15.43 3.57 11.85
C LEU A 85 -15.13 5.07 11.80
N GLU A 86 -16.16 5.93 11.85
CA GLU A 86 -15.98 7.38 11.96
C GLU A 86 -15.21 7.76 13.24
N GLN A 87 -15.56 7.18 14.40
CA GLN A 87 -14.82 7.40 15.65
C GLN A 87 -13.37 6.94 15.55
N ILE A 88 -13.14 5.79 14.91
CA ILE A 88 -11.79 5.24 14.69
C ILE A 88 -10.97 6.13 13.75
N GLN A 89 -11.59 6.73 12.74
CA GLN A 89 -10.89 7.61 11.79
C GLN A 89 -10.24 8.80 12.50
N VAL A 90 -10.91 9.39 13.50
CA VAL A 90 -10.34 10.47 14.33
C VAL A 90 -9.07 10.02 15.06
N GLU A 91 -9.02 8.74 15.49
CA GLU A 91 -7.83 8.15 16.11
C GLU A 91 -6.71 7.88 15.10
N LEU A 92 -7.07 7.41 13.90
CA LEU A 92 -6.10 7.17 12.81
C LEU A 92 -5.47 8.46 12.30
N GLU A 93 -6.26 9.50 12.08
CA GLU A 93 -5.80 10.83 11.64
C GLU A 93 -4.94 11.50 12.71
N GLY A 94 -5.26 11.26 13.99
CA GLY A 94 -4.46 11.71 15.12
C GLY A 94 -3.24 10.82 15.41
N GLU A 95 -2.94 9.83 14.56
CA GLU A 95 -1.84 8.86 14.72
C GLU A 95 -1.85 8.10 16.05
N ARG A 96 -3.02 7.97 16.69
CA ARG A 96 -3.22 7.25 17.95
C ARG A 96 -3.36 5.75 17.68
N TRP A 97 -2.33 5.15 17.09
CA TRP A 97 -2.38 3.80 16.51
C TRP A 97 -2.82 2.72 17.50
N SER A 98 -2.33 2.77 18.74
CA SER A 98 -2.72 1.80 19.78
C SER A 98 -4.21 1.88 20.12
N GLN A 99 -4.76 3.09 20.19
CA GLN A 99 -6.17 3.33 20.45
C GLN A 99 -7.02 2.90 19.25
N ALA A 100 -6.65 3.33 18.05
CA ALA A 100 -7.31 2.93 16.80
C ALA A 100 -7.36 1.40 16.65
N ARG A 101 -6.22 0.72 16.87
CA ARG A 101 -6.14 -0.75 16.84
C ARG A 101 -7.10 -1.39 17.84
N SER A 102 -7.16 -0.89 19.07
CA SER A 102 -8.04 -1.43 20.11
C SER A 102 -9.52 -1.29 19.71
N LEU A 103 -9.91 -0.11 19.23
CA LEU A 103 -11.27 0.17 18.80
C LEU A 103 -11.67 -0.64 17.56
N LEU A 104 -10.76 -0.80 16.60
CA LEU A 104 -10.97 -1.65 15.43
C LEU A 104 -11.20 -3.11 15.83
N LYS A 105 -10.36 -3.66 16.71
CA LYS A 105 -10.54 -5.05 17.21
C LYS A 105 -11.87 -5.22 17.92
N ALA A 106 -12.24 -4.28 18.80
CA ALA A 106 -13.53 -4.32 19.49
C ALA A 106 -14.73 -4.23 18.52
N SER A 107 -14.55 -3.55 17.38
CA SER A 107 -15.61 -3.38 16.38
C SER A 107 -15.94 -4.68 15.64
N LEU A 108 -14.98 -5.60 15.48
CA LEU A 108 -15.20 -6.92 14.86
C LEU A 108 -16.20 -7.79 15.65
N ASP A 109 -16.22 -7.65 16.98
CA ASP A 109 -17.08 -8.45 17.85
C ASP A 109 -18.43 -7.77 18.12
N SER A 110 -18.45 -6.43 18.15
CA SER A 110 -19.59 -5.68 18.71
C SER A 110 -20.44 -4.92 17.69
N ALA A 111 -19.84 -4.41 16.61
CA ALA A 111 -20.49 -3.42 15.74
C ALA A 111 -20.51 -3.78 14.25
N CYS A 112 -19.45 -4.40 13.75
CA CYS A 112 -19.22 -4.71 12.34
C CYS A 112 -19.35 -6.22 12.14
N LYS A 113 -20.58 -6.68 11.88
CA LYS A 113 -20.93 -8.11 11.96
C LYS A 113 -20.93 -8.81 10.61
N SER A 114 -21.33 -8.11 9.55
CA SER A 114 -21.37 -8.68 8.20
C SER A 114 -19.97 -8.95 7.67
N SER A 115 -19.85 -9.88 6.73
CA SER A 115 -18.55 -10.19 6.13
C SER A 115 -17.96 -8.98 5.41
N TYR A 116 -18.82 -8.22 4.71
CA TYR A 116 -18.42 -6.97 4.09
C TYR A 116 -17.88 -5.95 5.11
N GLU A 117 -18.57 -5.70 6.22
CA GLU A 117 -18.10 -4.76 7.25
C GLU A 117 -16.79 -5.23 7.90
N LYS A 118 -16.67 -6.52 8.20
CA LYS A 118 -15.42 -7.11 8.71
C LYS A 118 -14.27 -6.89 7.75
N SER A 119 -14.49 -7.02 6.44
CA SER A 119 -13.46 -6.76 5.43
C SER A 119 -12.93 -5.32 5.52
N GLN A 120 -13.80 -4.34 5.80
CA GLN A 120 -13.39 -2.94 5.96
C GLN A 120 -12.58 -2.75 7.25
N VAL A 121 -13.04 -3.35 8.36
CA VAL A 121 -12.32 -3.29 9.64
C VAL A 121 -10.93 -3.94 9.54
N TRP A 122 -10.83 -5.11 8.90
CA TRP A 122 -9.56 -5.77 8.65
C TRP A 122 -8.61 -4.93 7.78
N ASN A 123 -9.15 -4.21 6.81
CA ASN A 123 -8.38 -3.29 5.97
C ASN A 123 -7.77 -2.14 6.80
N PHE A 124 -8.55 -1.54 7.71
CA PHE A 124 -8.01 -0.52 8.63
C PHE A 124 -7.04 -1.08 9.66
N LEU A 125 -7.26 -2.30 10.15
CA LEU A 125 -6.30 -2.96 11.03
C LEU A 125 -4.97 -3.17 10.32
N ALA A 126 -4.99 -3.58 9.06
CA ALA A 126 -3.78 -3.78 8.28
C ALA A 126 -2.99 -2.46 8.14
N TYR A 127 -3.68 -1.37 7.78
CA TYR A 127 -3.07 -0.04 7.75
C TYR A 127 -2.53 0.39 9.12
N THR A 128 -3.30 0.18 10.19
CA THR A 128 -2.88 0.54 11.55
C THR A 128 -1.62 -0.22 11.97
N TYR A 129 -1.55 -1.53 11.70
CA TYR A 129 -0.36 -2.32 11.98
C TYR A 129 0.83 -1.90 11.13
N TYR A 130 0.61 -1.57 9.86
CA TYR A 130 1.65 -1.04 8.99
C TYR A 130 2.22 0.27 9.54
N SER A 131 1.38 1.22 9.97
CA SER A 131 1.82 2.49 10.58
C SER A 131 2.57 2.30 11.90
N MET A 132 2.42 1.14 12.55
CA MET A 132 3.18 0.75 13.74
C MET A 132 4.44 -0.07 13.41
N ASP A 133 4.84 -0.14 12.15
CA ASP A 133 5.94 -0.97 11.63
C ASP A 133 5.78 -2.48 11.92
N ASN A 134 4.54 -2.91 12.21
CA ASN A 134 4.22 -4.31 12.45
C ASN A 134 3.77 -4.97 11.14
N LEU A 135 4.72 -5.17 10.23
CA LEU A 135 4.44 -5.68 8.87
C LEU A 135 3.82 -7.08 8.89
N LYS A 136 4.19 -7.93 9.86
CA LYS A 136 3.62 -9.27 10.01
C LYS A 136 2.12 -9.22 10.29
N GLU A 137 1.69 -8.39 11.25
CA GLU A 137 0.27 -8.26 11.57
C GLU A 137 -0.50 -7.47 10.51
N ALA A 138 0.16 -6.57 9.78
CA ALA A 138 -0.42 -5.93 8.59
C ALA A 138 -0.77 -6.97 7.52
N ILE A 139 0.19 -7.84 7.16
CA ILE A 139 -0.03 -8.95 6.21
C ILE A 139 -1.16 -9.88 6.70
N ASN A 140 -1.16 -10.25 7.98
CA ASN A 140 -2.19 -11.12 8.54
C ASN A 140 -3.59 -10.48 8.45
N SER A 141 -3.70 -9.20 8.76
CA SER A 141 -4.95 -8.45 8.68
C SER A 141 -5.44 -8.34 7.23
N TYR A 142 -4.56 -8.04 6.28
CA TYR A 142 -4.92 -8.03 4.86
C TYR A 142 -5.37 -9.40 4.35
N LYS A 143 -4.74 -10.49 4.79
CA LYS A 143 -5.22 -11.85 4.45
C LYS A 143 -6.62 -12.11 4.97
N LYS A 144 -7.01 -11.54 6.13
CA LYS A 144 -8.39 -11.61 6.61
C LYS A 144 -9.35 -10.87 5.68
N VAL A 145 -8.95 -9.73 5.11
CA VAL A 145 -9.76 -9.03 4.08
C VAL A 145 -10.07 -9.95 2.89
N ILE A 146 -9.08 -10.67 2.35
CA ILE A 146 -9.29 -11.59 1.21
C ILE A 146 -10.17 -12.79 1.61
N ALA A 147 -10.02 -13.27 2.85
CA ALA A 147 -10.73 -14.42 3.38
C ALA A 147 -12.22 -14.16 3.68
N GLU A 148 -12.61 -12.91 3.90
CA GLU A 148 -14.01 -12.52 4.07
C GLU A 148 -14.82 -12.80 2.76
N PRO A 149 -15.90 -13.62 2.81
CA PRO A 149 -16.67 -14.01 1.62
C PRO A 149 -17.26 -12.85 0.82
N GLU A 150 -17.74 -11.79 1.50
CA GLU A 150 -18.44 -10.66 0.87
C GLU A 150 -17.51 -9.47 0.58
N THR A 151 -16.19 -9.64 0.72
CA THR A 151 -15.25 -8.59 0.32
C THR A 151 -15.38 -8.33 -1.18
N ASP A 152 -15.52 -7.04 -1.50
CA ASP A 152 -15.59 -6.56 -2.87
C ASP A 152 -14.36 -6.98 -3.71
N GLU A 153 -14.58 -7.34 -4.97
CA GLU A 153 -13.52 -7.86 -5.85
C GLU A 153 -12.41 -6.84 -6.08
N ARG A 154 -12.76 -5.55 -6.24
CA ARG A 154 -11.76 -4.48 -6.41
C ARG A 154 -10.92 -4.33 -5.14
N LEU A 155 -11.54 -4.44 -3.96
CA LEU A 155 -10.82 -4.45 -2.70
C LEU A 155 -9.89 -5.67 -2.61
N LYS A 156 -10.36 -6.90 -2.88
CA LYS A 156 -9.50 -8.10 -2.88
C LYS A 156 -8.29 -7.94 -3.79
N THR A 157 -8.51 -7.45 -5.01
CA THR A 157 -7.43 -7.19 -5.98
C THR A 157 -6.42 -6.19 -5.42
N SER A 158 -6.86 -5.05 -4.86
CA SER A 158 -5.94 -4.08 -4.25
C SER A 158 -5.15 -4.64 -3.06
N VAL A 159 -5.76 -5.55 -2.30
CA VAL A 159 -5.14 -6.17 -1.12
C VAL A 159 -4.08 -7.20 -1.53
N TYR A 160 -4.27 -7.95 -2.62
CA TYR A 160 -3.20 -8.83 -3.14
C TYR A 160 -1.92 -8.04 -3.43
N TYR A 161 -2.05 -6.88 -4.09
CA TYR A 161 -0.90 -6.00 -4.36
C TYR A 161 -0.26 -5.48 -3.07
N SER A 162 -1.08 -5.03 -2.12
CA SER A 162 -0.60 -4.52 -0.82
C SER A 162 0.16 -5.59 -0.03
N ILE A 163 -0.36 -6.82 0.03
CA ILE A 163 0.34 -7.96 0.67
C ILE A 163 1.67 -8.23 -0.03
N ALA A 164 1.72 -8.17 -1.36
CA ALA A 164 2.96 -8.39 -2.07
C ALA A 164 4.02 -7.33 -1.77
N GLN A 165 3.65 -6.05 -1.71
CA GLN A 165 4.57 -4.98 -1.30
C GLN A 165 5.10 -5.19 0.11
N LEU A 166 4.24 -5.60 1.05
CA LEU A 166 4.66 -5.92 2.42
C LEU A 166 5.60 -7.12 2.47
N TYR A 167 5.33 -8.17 1.68
CA TYR A 167 6.24 -9.30 1.57
C TYR A 167 7.59 -8.91 0.96
N PHE A 168 7.58 -8.02 -0.03
CA PHE A 168 8.79 -7.48 -0.61
C PHE A 168 9.61 -6.70 0.43
N ALA A 169 8.95 -5.90 1.27
CA ALA A 169 9.60 -5.12 2.32
C ALA A 169 10.27 -5.99 3.41
N VAL A 170 9.77 -7.20 3.64
CA VAL A 170 10.41 -8.19 4.54
C VAL A 170 11.27 -9.21 3.80
N GLU A 171 11.61 -8.93 2.54
CA GLU A 171 12.47 -9.75 1.67
C GLU A 171 11.96 -11.17 1.41
N ASP A 172 10.67 -11.42 1.64
CA ASP A 172 10.00 -12.67 1.27
C ASP A 172 9.53 -12.60 -0.19
N TYR A 173 10.52 -12.59 -1.09
CA TYR A 173 10.28 -12.44 -2.53
C TYR A 173 9.44 -13.56 -3.12
N LYS A 174 9.49 -14.76 -2.53
CA LYS A 174 8.66 -15.90 -2.94
C LYS A 174 7.18 -15.60 -2.74
N ASN A 175 6.80 -15.11 -1.56
CA ASN A 175 5.41 -14.73 -1.32
C ASN A 175 5.05 -13.44 -2.05
N ALA A 176 5.95 -12.47 -2.17
CA ALA A 176 5.71 -11.27 -2.95
C ALA A 176 5.33 -11.61 -4.41
N ALA A 177 6.13 -12.44 -5.08
CA ALA A 177 5.87 -12.91 -6.44
C ALA A 177 4.52 -13.62 -6.54
N ARG A 178 4.22 -14.57 -5.64
CA ARG A 178 2.95 -15.31 -5.64
C ARG A 178 1.72 -14.38 -5.52
N PHE A 179 1.80 -13.38 -4.64
CA PHE A 179 0.71 -12.42 -4.46
C PHE A 179 0.58 -11.45 -5.65
N LEU A 180 1.69 -11.07 -6.30
CA LEU A 180 1.69 -10.28 -7.54
C LEU A 180 1.15 -11.06 -8.73
N GLU A 181 1.51 -12.33 -8.89
CA GLU A 181 0.95 -13.22 -9.93
C GLU A 181 -0.58 -13.33 -9.76
N THR A 182 -1.05 -13.48 -8.51
CA THR A 182 -2.49 -13.49 -8.20
C THR A 182 -3.12 -12.13 -8.51
N TRP A 183 -2.53 -11.03 -8.07
CA TRP A 183 -2.99 -9.69 -8.39
C TRP A 183 -3.10 -9.47 -9.90
N MET A 184 -2.10 -9.86 -10.69
CA MET A 184 -2.10 -9.72 -12.15
C MET A 184 -3.22 -10.53 -12.81
N LYS A 185 -3.50 -11.74 -12.31
CA LYS A 185 -4.58 -12.59 -12.80
C LYS A 185 -5.97 -12.01 -12.50
N GLU A 186 -6.15 -11.42 -11.32
CA GLU A 186 -7.45 -10.90 -10.86
C GLU A 186 -7.67 -9.42 -11.22
N SER A 187 -6.66 -8.74 -11.75
CA SER A 187 -6.75 -7.34 -12.15
C SER A 187 -7.33 -7.16 -13.53
N ALA A 188 -8.33 -6.28 -13.65
CA ALA A 188 -8.82 -5.84 -14.95
C ALA A 188 -7.75 -5.07 -15.75
N ILE A 189 -6.85 -4.38 -15.06
CA ILE A 189 -5.76 -3.60 -15.66
C ILE A 189 -4.48 -3.89 -14.89
N VAL A 190 -3.47 -4.40 -15.60
CA VAL A 190 -2.12 -4.56 -15.08
C VAL A 190 -1.28 -3.36 -15.51
N GLY A 191 -0.90 -2.52 -14.55
CA GLY A 191 -0.02 -1.37 -14.78
C GLY A 191 1.44 -1.77 -14.92
N ALA A 192 2.22 -0.94 -15.64
CA ALA A 192 3.66 -1.13 -15.85
C ALA A 192 4.45 -1.24 -14.52
N ASP A 193 4.12 -0.41 -13.53
CA ASP A 193 4.74 -0.48 -12.19
C ASP A 193 4.58 -1.87 -11.53
N GLY A 194 3.40 -2.47 -11.61
CA GLY A 194 3.17 -3.79 -11.04
C GLY A 194 3.91 -4.91 -11.78
N LYS A 195 4.06 -4.79 -13.12
CA LYS A 195 4.91 -5.70 -13.90
C LYS A 195 6.38 -5.59 -13.48
N VAL A 196 6.88 -4.37 -13.29
CA VAL A 196 8.27 -4.17 -12.85
C VAL A 196 8.46 -4.68 -11.42
N LEU A 197 7.51 -4.47 -10.51
CA LEU A 197 7.59 -5.03 -9.15
C LEU A 197 7.65 -6.57 -9.17
N LEU A 198 6.87 -7.22 -10.04
CA LEU A 198 6.96 -8.67 -10.23
C LEU A 198 8.32 -9.07 -10.83
N ALA A 199 8.83 -8.33 -11.81
CA ALA A 199 10.15 -8.56 -12.37
C ALA A 199 11.27 -8.46 -11.33
N GLN A 200 11.17 -7.48 -10.40
CA GLN A 200 12.11 -7.36 -9.29
C GLN A 200 12.05 -8.57 -8.36
N ALA A 201 10.84 -9.02 -8.00
CA ALA A 201 10.69 -10.22 -7.17
C ALA A 201 11.23 -11.48 -7.87
N TYR A 202 11.00 -11.61 -9.18
CA TYR A 202 11.56 -12.70 -9.99
C TYR A 202 13.08 -12.67 -10.08
N TYR A 203 13.68 -11.48 -10.23
CA TYR A 203 15.13 -11.34 -10.23
C TYR A 203 15.75 -11.85 -8.92
N GLN A 204 15.17 -11.48 -7.76
CA GLN A 204 15.61 -11.99 -6.45
C GLN A 204 15.43 -13.51 -6.30
N LEU A 205 14.52 -14.11 -7.07
CA LEU A 205 14.28 -15.57 -7.11
C LEU A 205 15.08 -16.27 -8.21
N ASN A 206 16.03 -15.58 -8.86
CA ASN A 206 16.81 -16.08 -10.00
C ASN A 206 15.97 -16.51 -11.21
N ARG A 207 14.74 -15.97 -11.34
CA ARG A 207 13.83 -16.15 -12.49
C ARG A 207 14.07 -15.06 -13.53
N LYS A 208 15.32 -14.97 -14.00
CA LYS A 208 15.81 -13.84 -14.81
C LYS A 208 15.08 -13.71 -16.15
N THR A 209 14.79 -14.82 -16.82
CA THR A 209 14.08 -14.82 -18.11
C THR A 209 12.68 -14.20 -17.97
N GLU A 210 11.93 -14.59 -16.95
CA GLU A 210 10.61 -14.02 -16.69
C GLU A 210 10.69 -12.56 -16.22
N ALA A 211 11.70 -12.21 -15.41
CA ALA A 211 11.94 -10.83 -15.01
C ALA A 211 12.21 -9.93 -16.22
N LEU A 212 13.09 -10.36 -17.13
CA LEU A 212 13.44 -9.61 -18.33
C LEU A 212 12.23 -9.41 -19.24
N LYS A 213 11.40 -10.44 -19.40
CA LYS A 213 10.14 -10.34 -20.13
C LYS A 213 9.25 -9.23 -19.56
N PHE A 214 9.00 -9.24 -18.25
CA PHE A 214 8.08 -8.29 -17.64
C PHE A 214 8.59 -6.84 -17.61
N VAL A 215 9.90 -6.63 -17.40
CA VAL A 215 10.46 -5.28 -17.46
C VAL A 215 10.44 -4.71 -18.89
N ASN A 216 10.69 -5.54 -19.91
CA ASN A 216 10.60 -5.13 -21.31
C ASN A 216 9.17 -4.76 -21.69
N GLU A 217 8.20 -5.60 -21.35
CA GLU A 217 6.78 -5.30 -21.59
C GLU A 217 6.35 -3.99 -20.92
N ALA A 218 6.77 -3.76 -19.67
CA ALA A 218 6.44 -2.55 -18.93
C ALA A 218 7.01 -1.29 -19.59
N ILE A 219 8.27 -1.33 -20.02
CA ILE A 219 8.96 -0.25 -20.73
C ILE A 219 8.28 0.04 -22.07
N ASP A 220 8.05 -1.00 -22.88
CA ASP A 220 7.46 -0.87 -24.22
C ASP A 220 6.04 -0.29 -24.16
N GLU A 221 5.21 -0.78 -23.23
CA GLU A 221 3.85 -0.28 -23.02
C GLU A 221 3.83 1.18 -22.55
N TRP A 222 4.82 1.58 -21.75
CA TRP A 222 4.95 2.94 -21.27
C TRP A 222 5.37 3.90 -22.38
N GLN A 223 6.35 3.50 -23.20
CA GLN A 223 6.79 4.27 -24.37
C GLN A 223 5.70 4.40 -25.44
N LYS A 224 4.93 3.33 -25.70
CA LYS A 224 3.80 3.37 -26.64
C LYS A 224 2.70 4.37 -26.24
N LYS A 225 2.63 4.73 -24.95
CA LYS A 225 1.73 5.78 -24.44
C LYS A 225 2.34 7.18 -24.53
N GLY A 226 3.52 7.33 -25.13
CA GLY A 226 4.24 8.59 -25.25
C GLY A 226 5.00 9.02 -24.00
N ASN A 227 5.14 8.13 -23.01
CA ASN A 227 5.81 8.45 -21.75
C ASN A 227 7.27 7.97 -21.75
N THR A 228 8.13 8.67 -21.01
CA THR A 228 9.50 8.23 -20.73
C THR A 228 9.50 7.20 -19.59
N PRO A 229 10.06 5.98 -19.77
CA PRO A 229 10.16 4.99 -18.70
C PRO A 229 11.03 5.47 -17.55
N LYS A 230 10.74 4.97 -16.34
CA LYS A 230 11.49 5.34 -15.13
C LYS A 230 12.90 4.77 -15.18
N GLU A 231 13.89 5.52 -14.71
CA GLU A 231 15.31 5.14 -14.73
C GLU A 231 15.58 3.79 -14.05
N ASN A 232 14.91 3.53 -12.92
CA ASN A 232 15.05 2.27 -12.20
C ASN A 232 14.57 1.04 -13.00
N TRP A 233 13.70 1.21 -14.00
CA TRP A 233 13.28 0.12 -14.88
C TRP A 233 14.38 -0.25 -15.86
N TRP A 234 15.03 0.75 -16.48
CA TRP A 234 16.23 0.55 -17.28
C TRP A 234 17.38 -0.04 -16.46
N GLY A 235 17.53 0.41 -15.21
CA GLY A 235 18.48 -0.15 -14.27
C GLY A 235 18.28 -1.66 -14.07
N LEU A 236 17.05 -2.10 -13.81
CA LEU A 236 16.73 -3.52 -13.68
C LEU A 236 16.95 -4.28 -14.99
N GLN A 237 16.49 -3.73 -16.12
CA GLN A 237 16.66 -4.35 -17.44
C GLN A 237 18.14 -4.56 -17.77
N ARG A 238 18.98 -3.54 -17.52
CA ARG A 238 20.43 -3.61 -17.72
C ARG A 238 21.05 -4.74 -16.92
N VAL A 239 20.75 -4.81 -15.61
CA VAL A 239 21.25 -5.88 -14.74
C VAL A 239 20.85 -7.26 -15.29
N LEU A 240 19.60 -7.41 -15.72
CA LEU A 240 19.08 -8.66 -16.29
C LEU A 240 19.73 -9.07 -17.63
N TYR A 241 20.31 -8.14 -18.39
CA TYR A 241 21.04 -8.45 -19.62
C TYR A 241 22.48 -8.92 -19.38
N TYR A 242 23.10 -8.51 -18.27
CA TYR A 242 24.53 -8.74 -18.01
C TYR A 242 24.82 -9.78 -16.91
N ASP A 243 23.82 -10.14 -16.09
CA ASP A 243 23.93 -11.17 -15.06
C ASP A 243 23.65 -12.58 -15.58
#